data_AF-A0A915I558-F1
#
_entry.id   AF-A0A915I558-F1
#
_cell.length_a   1.000
_cell.length_b   1.000
_cell.length_c   1.000
_cell.angle_alpha   90.00
_cell.angle_beta   90.00
_cell.angle_gamma   90.00
#
_symmetry.space_group_name_H-M   'P 1'
#
loop_
_entity.id
_entity.type
_entity.pdbx_description
1 polymer ?
#
loop_
_entity_poly.entity_id
_entity_poly.type
_entity_poly.pdbx_seq_one_letter_code
_entity_poly.pdbx_strand_id
1 'polypeptide(L)'
;MNVKNARPYRIGKAILEAAKSLGYKEPQDPRGSNIVSGFRFPRHMIHNGVRQSTVKTYLRPVLKRKNLHVVAETHVTKIDFDKKHDRDGRLRTTGVTFQWKNGRIYHALAAREVILAAGALSTPY
;
A
#
# COMPACT_ATOMS: atom_id res chain seq x y z
N MET A 1 -10.86 -2.70 15.67
CA MET A 1 -9.48 -2.59 16.21
C MET A 1 -9.33 -1.21 16.85
N ASN A 2 -9.26 -1.15 18.19
CA ASN A 2 -9.41 0.06 18.97
C ASN A 2 -8.06 0.79 19.13
N VAL A 3 -7.85 1.89 18.42
CA VAL A 3 -6.61 2.68 18.49
C VAL A 3 -6.71 3.61 19.72
N LYS A 4 -6.54 3.06 20.92
CA LYS A 4 -6.68 3.79 22.19
C LYS A 4 -5.45 4.63 22.61
N ASN A 5 -4.36 4.67 21.83
CA ASN A 5 -3.06 5.11 22.35
C ASN A 5 -2.44 6.36 21.72
N ALA A 6 -3.25 7.26 21.13
CA ALA A 6 -2.78 8.63 20.91
C ALA A 6 -3.45 9.53 21.95
N ARG A 7 -2.76 9.84 23.06
CA ARG A 7 -3.23 10.89 23.97
C ARG A 7 -3.11 12.21 23.19
N PRO A 8 -4.22 12.90 22.88
CA PRO A 8 -4.11 14.12 22.12
C PRO A 8 -3.39 15.17 22.98
N TYR A 9 -2.34 15.75 22.42
CA TYR A 9 -1.62 16.87 23.02
C TYR A 9 -2.62 17.99 23.37
N ARG A 10 -2.34 18.75 24.44
CA ARG A 10 -3.22 19.82 24.93
C ARG A 10 -3.65 20.79 23.81
N ILE A 11 -2.72 21.11 22.89
CA ILE A 11 -2.98 21.96 21.74
C ILE A 11 -4.01 21.36 20.77
N GLY A 12 -3.96 20.05 20.52
CA GLY A 12 -4.91 19.39 19.64
C GLY A 12 -6.34 19.45 20.18
N LYS A 13 -6.50 19.33 21.50
CA LYS A 13 -7.81 19.52 22.15
C LYS A 13 -8.28 20.96 22.03
N ALA A 14 -7.40 21.93 22.30
CA ALA A 14 -7.74 23.35 22.21
C ALA A 14 -8.20 23.76 20.80
N ILE A 15 -7.51 23.27 19.75
CA ILE A 15 -7.90 23.50 18.36
C ILE A 15 -9.29 22.94 18.06
N LEU A 16 -9.58 21.72 18.53
CA LEU A 16 -10.87 21.08 18.30
C LEU A 16 -12.02 21.84 19.00
N GLU A 17 -11.80 22.31 20.23
CA GLU A 17 -12.79 23.10 20.96
C GLU A 17 -13.00 24.49 20.34
N ALA A 18 -11.93 25.15 19.88
CA ALA A 18 -12.05 26.40 19.14
C ALA A 18 -12.87 26.22 17.85
N ALA A 19 -12.62 25.15 17.09
CA ALA A 19 -13.41 24.84 15.90
C ALA A 19 -14.91 24.62 16.22
N LYS A 20 -15.21 23.91 17.33
CA LYS A 20 -16.59 23.74 17.80
C LYS A 20 -17.26 25.07 18.16
N SER A 21 -16.54 25.98 18.82
CA SER A 21 -17.08 27.31 19.15
C SER A 21 -17.42 28.16 17.91
N LEU A 22 -16.79 27.87 16.77
CA LEU A 22 -17.07 28.50 15.49
C LEU A 22 -18.18 27.79 14.69
N GLY A 23 -18.84 26.78 15.28
CA GLY A 23 -19.93 26.03 14.65
C GLY A 23 -19.48 24.90 13.72
N TYR A 24 -18.18 24.60 13.64
CA TYR A 24 -17.73 23.45 12.87
C TYR A 24 -18.09 22.13 13.56
N LYS A 25 -18.53 21.17 12.76
CA LYS A 25 -18.90 19.83 13.23
C LYS A 25 -17.65 18.99 13.53
N GLU A 26 -17.81 17.98 14.38
CA GLU A 26 -16.81 16.91 14.59
C GLU A 26 -17.34 15.61 13.96
N PRO A 27 -16.87 15.23 12.75
CA PRO A 27 -17.40 14.05 12.05
C PRO A 27 -17.00 12.74 12.76
N GLN A 28 -18.00 11.89 13.03
CA GLN A 28 -17.82 10.59 13.72
C GLN A 28 -16.98 9.60 12.89
N ASP A 29 -17.35 9.38 11.62
CA ASP A 29 -16.53 8.62 10.66
C ASP A 29 -16.31 9.42 9.37
N PRO A 30 -15.09 9.93 9.11
CA PRO A 30 -14.79 10.65 7.86
C PRO A 30 -14.70 9.73 6.63
N ARG A 31 -14.95 8.42 6.79
CA ARG A 31 -14.96 7.44 5.68
C ARG A 31 -16.38 6.94 5.35
N GLY A 32 -17.40 7.41 6.05
CA GLY A 32 -18.79 7.05 5.76
C GLY A 32 -19.29 7.73 4.49
N SER A 33 -20.39 7.25 3.91
CA SER A 33 -21.04 7.88 2.75
C SER A 33 -21.58 9.28 3.03
N ASN A 34 -21.88 9.59 4.30
CA ASN A 34 -22.34 10.90 4.76
C ASN A 34 -21.19 11.70 5.37
N ILE A 35 -20.18 12.04 4.55
CA ILE A 35 -19.06 12.88 4.98
C ILE A 35 -19.57 14.29 5.24
N VAL A 36 -19.31 14.80 6.44
CA VAL A 36 -19.61 16.17 6.81
C VAL A 36 -18.31 16.91 7.00
N SER A 37 -18.19 18.11 6.43
CA SER A 37 -17.03 18.98 6.65
C SER A 37 -16.91 19.37 8.12
N GLY A 38 -15.71 19.31 8.68
CA GLY A 38 -15.50 19.55 10.10
C GLY A 38 -14.07 19.24 10.56
N PHE A 39 -13.86 19.29 11.87
CA PHE A 39 -12.56 19.10 12.51
C PHE A 39 -12.58 17.84 13.39
N ARG A 40 -11.51 17.04 13.36
CA ARG A 40 -11.36 15.83 14.19
C ARG A 40 -9.89 15.42 14.30
N PHE A 41 -9.58 14.60 15.30
CA PHE A 41 -8.28 13.94 15.32
C PHE A 41 -8.15 12.93 14.17
N PRO A 42 -7.05 12.98 13.40
CA PRO A 42 -6.82 11.99 12.36
C PRO A 42 -6.62 10.61 12.98
N ARG A 43 -7.19 9.59 12.35
CA ARG A 43 -6.85 8.20 12.67
C ARG A 43 -5.53 7.87 12.00
N HIS A 44 -4.64 7.23 12.74
CA HIS A 44 -3.34 6.81 12.25
C HIS A 44 -3.29 5.29 12.12
N MET A 45 -2.49 4.80 11.18
CA MET A 45 -2.10 3.38 11.08
C MET A 45 -1.05 3.05 12.16
N ILE A 46 -1.45 3.11 13.44
CA ILE A 46 -0.58 2.86 14.60
C ILE A 46 -1.27 1.87 15.53
N HIS A 47 -0.52 0.86 15.97
CA HIS A 47 -0.96 -0.09 16.99
C HIS A 47 0.21 -0.35 17.94
N ASN A 48 -0.07 -0.27 19.26
CA ASN A 48 0.92 -0.33 20.34
C ASN A 48 2.12 0.60 20.12
N GLY A 49 1.85 1.86 19.76
CA GLY A 49 2.89 2.88 19.54
C GLY A 49 3.73 2.70 18.27
N VAL A 50 3.50 1.63 17.49
CA VAL A 50 4.29 1.34 16.30
C VAL A 50 3.45 1.49 15.04
N ARG A 51 4.05 2.14 14.03
CA ARG A 51 3.50 2.23 12.67
C ARG A 51 3.16 0.86 12.11
N GLN A 52 1.94 0.72 11.59
CA GLN A 52 1.45 -0.46 10.89
C GLN A 52 1.69 -0.27 9.38
N SER A 53 2.93 -0.53 8.93
CA SER A 53 3.27 -0.52 7.51
C SER A 53 2.63 -1.70 6.76
N THR A 54 2.53 -1.62 5.43
CA THR A 54 2.01 -2.72 4.60
C THR A 54 2.79 -4.02 4.82
N VAL A 55 4.12 -3.95 4.90
CA VAL A 55 4.97 -5.12 5.22
C VAL A 55 4.63 -5.69 6.59
N LYS A 56 4.45 -4.86 7.62
CA LYS A 56 4.13 -5.34 8.97
C LYS A 56 2.75 -5.98 9.04
N THR A 57 1.75 -5.36 8.42
CA THR A 57 0.35 -5.75 8.53
C THR A 57 -0.01 -6.92 7.63
N TYR A 58 0.46 -6.93 6.38
CA TYR A 58 0.04 -7.90 5.37
C TYR A 58 1.09 -8.98 5.11
N LEU A 59 2.38 -8.62 5.04
CA LEU A 59 3.41 -9.54 4.57
C LEU A 59 4.01 -10.40 5.70
N ARG A 60 4.49 -9.77 6.78
CA ARG A 60 5.15 -10.48 7.90
C ARG A 60 4.33 -11.64 8.48
N PRO A 61 3.00 -11.53 8.68
CA PRO A 61 2.22 -12.62 9.25
C PRO A 61 2.15 -13.88 8.37
N VAL A 62 2.37 -13.73 7.05
CA VAL A 62 2.19 -14.81 6.07
C VAL A 62 3.49 -15.23 5.38
N LEU A 63 4.63 -14.66 5.77
CA LEU A 63 5.92 -14.85 5.11
C LEU A 63 6.41 -16.31 5.14
N LYS A 64 5.91 -17.14 6.06
CA LYS A 64 6.25 -18.58 6.17
C LYS A 64 5.49 -19.48 5.20
N ARG A 65 4.54 -18.95 4.42
CA ARG A 65 3.76 -19.75 3.47
C ARG A 65 4.66 -20.24 2.33
N LYS A 66 4.67 -21.55 2.08
CA LYS A 66 5.53 -22.18 1.05
C LYS A 66 5.24 -21.72 -0.38
N ASN A 67 4.03 -21.20 -0.63
CA ASN A 67 3.61 -20.68 -1.93
C ASN A 67 3.80 -19.16 -2.07
N LEU A 68 4.49 -18.50 -1.13
CA LEU A 68 4.82 -17.09 -1.20
C LEU A 68 6.33 -16.92 -1.16
N HIS A 69 6.87 -16.36 -2.24
CA HIS A 69 8.29 -16.05 -2.35
C HIS A 69 8.47 -14.53 -2.40
N VAL A 70 9.37 -14.00 -1.57
CA VAL A 70 9.72 -12.59 -1.55
C VAL A 70 11.20 -12.47 -1.82
N VAL A 71 11.54 -11.75 -2.89
CA VAL A 71 12.92 -11.45 -3.26
C VAL A 71 13.15 -9.96 -3.05
N ALA A 72 13.91 -9.63 -2.00
CA ALA A 72 14.27 -8.24 -1.68
C ALA A 72 15.54 -7.82 -2.44
N GLU A 73 15.79 -6.50 -2.46
CA GLU A 73 16.95 -5.90 -3.12
C GLU A 73 17.00 -6.22 -4.62
N THR A 74 15.82 -6.20 -5.24
CA THR A 74 15.58 -6.55 -6.64
C THR A 74 14.81 -5.43 -7.32
N HIS A 75 15.23 -5.06 -8.52
CA HIS A 75 14.56 -4.08 -9.35
C HIS A 75 14.11 -4.72 -10.67
N VAL A 76 12.79 -4.75 -10.91
CA VAL A 76 12.23 -5.20 -12.19
C VAL A 76 12.50 -4.12 -13.23
N THR A 77 13.12 -4.49 -14.33
CA THR A 77 13.52 -3.56 -15.40
C THR A 77 12.69 -3.70 -16.66
N LYS A 78 11.99 -4.84 -16.83
CA LYS A 78 11.19 -5.10 -18.03
C LYS A 78 10.10 -6.15 -17.79
N ILE A 79 8.97 -5.99 -18.47
CA ILE A 79 7.94 -7.03 -18.62
C ILE A 79 8.25 -7.83 -19.87
N ASP A 80 8.22 -9.16 -19.74
CA ASP A 80 8.47 -10.07 -20.84
C ASP A 80 7.14 -10.52 -21.46
N PHE A 81 7.10 -10.52 -22.79
CA PHE A 81 5.93 -10.89 -23.60
C PHE A 81 6.25 -12.08 -24.50
N ASP A 82 5.22 -12.86 -24.81
CA ASP A 82 5.29 -13.89 -25.84
C ASP A 82 5.49 -13.22 -27.21
N LYS A 83 6.17 -13.94 -28.12
CA LYS A 83 6.31 -13.52 -29.52
C LYS A 83 5.00 -13.62 -30.27
N LYS A 84 4.10 -14.50 -29.84
CA LYS A 84 2.76 -14.68 -30.43
C LYS A 84 1.72 -13.99 -29.56
N HIS A 85 0.71 -13.44 -30.22
CA HIS A 85 -0.50 -12.99 -29.54
C HIS A 85 -1.27 -14.21 -29.03
N ASP A 86 -2.08 -14.01 -28.00
CA ASP A 86 -3.01 -15.03 -27.53
C ASP A 86 -4.15 -15.27 -28.55
N ARG A 87 -5.09 -16.14 -28.18
CA ARG A 87 -6.21 -16.54 -29.05
C ARG A 87 -7.12 -15.38 -29.43
N ASP A 88 -7.11 -14.30 -28.65
CA ASP A 88 -7.93 -13.11 -28.86
C ASP A 88 -7.12 -11.96 -29.50
N GLY A 89 -5.90 -12.25 -29.97
CA GLY A 89 -5.03 -11.27 -30.62
C GLY A 89 -4.37 -10.29 -29.64
N ARG A 90 -4.27 -10.61 -28.34
CA ARG A 90 -3.66 -9.73 -27.33
C ARG A 90 -2.23 -10.14 -27.00
N LEU A 91 -1.43 -9.17 -26.55
CA LEU A 91 -0.09 -9.44 -26.03
C LEU A 91 -0.20 -10.27 -24.74
N ARG A 92 0.48 -11.41 -24.72
CA ARG A 92 0.55 -12.29 -23.55
C ARG A 92 1.83 -12.02 -22.77
N THR A 93 1.71 -11.72 -21.48
CA THR A 93 2.87 -11.64 -20.59
C THR A 93 3.39 -13.04 -20.27
N THR A 94 4.72 -13.19 -20.20
CA THR A 94 5.40 -14.45 -19.88
C THR A 94 6.22 -14.37 -18.60
N GLY A 95 6.48 -13.17 -18.11
CA GLY A 95 7.26 -12.95 -16.90
C GLY A 95 7.81 -11.54 -16.77
N VAL A 96 8.85 -11.42 -15.95
CA VAL A 96 9.60 -10.18 -15.76
C VAL A 96 11.09 -10.44 -15.76
N THR A 97 11.83 -9.47 -16.30
CA THR A 97 13.28 -9.39 -16.18
C THR A 97 13.63 -8.42 -15.04
N PHE A 98 14.56 -8.80 -14.18
CA PHE A 98 14.96 -8.00 -13.03
C PHE A 98 16.47 -8.05 -12.77
N GLN A 99 17.00 -6.99 -12.17
CA GLN A 99 18.36 -6.94 -11.64
C GLN A 99 18.33 -7.22 -10.14
N TRP A 100 19.18 -8.14 -9.68
CA TRP A 100 19.35 -8.41 -8.25
C TRP A 100 20.56 -7.64 -7.70
N LYS A 101 20.70 -7.58 -6.36
CA LYS A 101 21.76 -6.84 -5.67
C LYS A 101 23.20 -7.17 -6.09
N ASN A 102 23.42 -8.35 -6.66
CA ASN A 102 24.71 -8.75 -7.21
C ASN A 102 24.99 -8.18 -8.61
N GLY A 103 24.14 -7.28 -9.11
CA GLY A 103 24.21 -6.66 -10.43
C GLY A 103 23.76 -7.56 -11.57
N ARG A 104 23.50 -8.86 -11.32
CA ARG A 104 23.11 -9.81 -12.37
C ARG A 104 21.65 -9.67 -12.73
N ILE A 105 21.36 -9.96 -13.99
CA ILE A 105 20.02 -10.01 -14.55
C ILE A 105 19.46 -11.42 -14.42
N TYR A 106 18.19 -11.51 -14.03
CA TYR A 106 17.43 -12.74 -13.90
C TYR A 106 16.05 -12.60 -14.55
N HIS A 107 15.44 -13.74 -14.83
CA HIS A 107 14.09 -13.81 -15.39
C HIS A 107 13.18 -14.61 -14.42
N ALA A 108 12.04 -14.04 -14.07
CA ALA A 108 10.98 -14.74 -13.35
C ALA A 108 9.82 -15.00 -14.30
N LEU A 109 9.51 -16.27 -14.55
CA LEU A 109 8.40 -16.67 -15.41
C LEU A 109 7.07 -16.61 -14.65
N ALA A 110 6.04 -16.13 -15.33
CA ALA A 110 4.67 -16.06 -14.82
C ALA A 110 3.77 -17.02 -15.60
N ALA A 111 3.22 -18.03 -14.90
CA ALA A 111 2.31 -18.99 -15.51
C ALA A 111 0.91 -18.41 -15.83
N ARG A 112 0.53 -17.33 -15.13
CA ARG A 112 -0.79 -16.70 -15.24
C ARG A 112 -0.69 -15.23 -15.58
N GLU A 113 -0.24 -14.43 -14.63
CA GLU A 113 -0.32 -12.98 -14.71
C GLU A 113 0.91 -12.32 -14.07
N VAL A 114 1.20 -11.11 -14.54
CA VAL A 114 2.15 -10.17 -13.93
C VAL A 114 1.33 -8.99 -13.40
N ILE A 115 1.44 -8.71 -12.10
CA ILE A 115 0.73 -7.60 -11.43
C ILE A 115 1.74 -6.48 -11.15
N LEU A 116 1.55 -5.32 -11.77
CA LEU A 116 2.39 -4.15 -11.54
C LEU A 116 1.91 -3.38 -10.31
N ALA A 117 2.78 -3.30 -9.31
CA ALA A 117 2.52 -2.59 -8.05
C ALA A 117 3.73 -1.75 -7.60
N ALA A 118 4.51 -1.24 -8.55
CA ALA A 118 5.71 -0.43 -8.27
C ALA A 118 5.39 1.01 -7.81
N GLY A 119 4.12 1.43 -7.92
CA GLY A 119 3.65 2.76 -7.52
C GLY A 119 3.48 3.69 -8.72
N ALA A 120 2.76 4.79 -8.54
CA ALA A 120 2.31 5.66 -9.64
C ALA A 120 3.45 6.24 -10.50
N LEU A 121 4.65 6.40 -9.93
CA LEU A 121 5.82 6.93 -10.64
C LEU A 121 6.64 5.85 -11.35
N SER A 122 6.70 4.64 -10.77
CA SER A 122 7.57 3.56 -11.28
C SER A 122 6.83 2.52 -12.11
N THR A 123 5.51 2.42 -11.99
CA THR A 123 4.69 1.53 -12.83
C THR A 123 4.60 1.97 -14.30
N PRO A 124 4.46 3.27 -14.65
CA PRO A 124 4.35 3.69 -16.07
C PRO A 124 5.69 3.86 -16.78
N TYR A 125 6.81 3.82 -16.04
CA TYR A 125 8.17 3.93 -16.58
C TYR A 125 8.57 2.63 -17.27
#